data_AF-A0A353Y714-F1
#
_entry.id   AF-A0A353Y714-F1
#
_cell.length_a   1.000
_cell.length_b   1.000
_cell.length_c   1.000
_cell.angle_alpha   90.00
_cell.angle_beta   90.00
_cell.angle_gamma   90.00
#
_symmetry.space_group_name_H-M   'P 1'
#
loop_
_entity.id
_entity.type
_entity.pdbx_description
1 polymer ?
#
loop_
_entity_poly.entity_id
_entity_poly.type
_entity_poly.pdbx_seq_one_letter_code
_entity_poly.pdbx_strand_id
1 'polypeptide(L)'
;MASLLASQPERYPPGTELALQVASLRSVDTWRLVIGGEETLSLPGGELLTRKLSRVIQGADELRVDAWLAPALNWLPARIRLTQASGDYIDQQWRSSEAP
;
A
#
# COMPACT_ATOMS: atom_id res chain seq x y z
N MET A 1 -1.98 5.57 19.93
CA MET A 1 -0.59 5.91 19.53
C MET A 1 -0.35 5.36 18.13
N ALA A 2 -0.82 6.05 17.09
CA ALA A 2 -0.67 5.63 15.69
C ALA A 2 -0.04 6.77 14.86
N SER A 3 1.00 7.39 15.39
CA SER A 3 1.63 8.61 14.82
C SER A 3 3.07 8.34 14.38
N LEU A 4 3.29 7.31 13.57
CA LEU A 4 4.61 7.03 12.98
C LEU A 4 4.61 6.94 11.44
N LEU A 5 3.47 7.01 10.78
CA LEU A 5 3.38 6.95 9.30
C LEU A 5 3.18 8.31 8.62
N ALA A 6 2.82 9.36 9.38
CA ALA A 6 2.59 10.70 8.84
C ALA A 6 3.84 11.59 8.78
N SER A 7 5.01 11.14 9.26
CA SER A 7 6.06 12.08 9.66
C SER A 7 7.04 12.51 8.56
N GLN A 8 7.11 11.90 7.37
CA GLN A 8 7.87 12.40 6.19
C GLN A 8 7.93 11.37 5.04
N PRO A 9 6.90 11.26 4.20
CA PRO A 9 6.94 10.37 3.02
C PRO A 9 7.91 10.82 1.92
N GLU A 10 8.35 12.09 1.91
CA GLU A 10 9.41 12.58 0.99
C GLU A 10 10.79 11.96 1.22
N ARG A 11 10.99 11.16 2.27
CA ARG A 11 12.31 10.63 2.66
C ARG A 11 12.58 9.20 2.25
N TYR A 12 11.64 8.52 1.59
CA TYR A 12 11.82 7.13 1.25
C TYR A 12 12.10 6.94 -0.24
N PRO A 13 13.39 6.82 -0.65
CA PRO A 13 13.72 6.51 -2.03
C PRO A 13 13.15 5.14 -2.44
N PRO A 14 12.88 4.91 -3.74
CA PRO A 14 12.54 3.58 -4.25
C PRO A 14 13.55 2.53 -3.77
N GLY A 15 13.05 1.35 -3.40
CA GLY A 15 13.84 0.26 -2.84
C GLY A 15 13.99 0.29 -1.31
N THR A 16 13.44 1.29 -0.62
CA THR A 16 13.41 1.27 0.85
C THR A 16 12.49 0.15 1.36
N GLU A 17 12.94 -0.59 2.36
CA GLU A 17 12.09 -1.54 3.08
C GLU A 17 11.49 -0.89 4.33
N LEU A 18 10.16 -1.03 4.48
CA LEU A 18 9.43 -0.59 5.66
C LEU A 18 8.90 -1.81 6.41
N ALA A 19 9.21 -1.89 7.71
CA ALA A 19 8.60 -2.86 8.60
C ALA A 19 7.31 -2.26 9.19
N LEU A 20 6.15 -2.74 8.72
CA LEU A 20 4.86 -2.39 9.32
C LEU A 20 4.40 -3.51 10.25
N GLN A 21 4.08 -3.16 11.49
CA GLN A 21 3.35 -4.07 12.36
C GLN A 21 1.87 -4.01 11.99
N VAL A 22 1.38 -5.07 11.37
CA VAL A 22 -0.03 -5.23 11.03
C VAL A 22 -0.64 -6.15 12.08
N ALA A 23 -1.47 -5.57 12.95
CA ALA A 23 -2.27 -6.35 13.88
C ALA A 23 -3.45 -6.98 13.13
N SER A 24 -3.51 -8.31 13.09
CA SER A 24 -4.66 -9.08 12.66
C SER A 24 -5.45 -9.58 13.88
N LEU A 25 -6.66 -10.10 13.65
CA LEU A 25 -7.50 -10.70 14.70
C LEU A 25 -6.85 -11.90 15.40
N ARG A 26 -5.82 -12.51 14.81
CA ARG A 26 -5.18 -13.74 15.32
C ARG A 26 -3.72 -13.54 15.70
N SER A 27 -3.02 -12.55 15.15
CA SER A 27 -1.59 -12.31 15.37
C SER A 27 -1.20 -10.87 15.06
N VAL A 28 -0.10 -10.40 15.67
CA VAL A 28 0.61 -9.20 15.21
C VAL A 28 1.72 -9.68 14.28
N ASP A 29 1.59 -9.38 12.98
CA ASP A 29 2.58 -9.79 11.99
C ASP A 29 3.42 -8.58 11.56
N THR A 30 4.74 -8.76 11.52
CA THR A 30 5.65 -7.76 10.97
C THR A 30 5.77 -7.94 9.47
N TRP A 31 5.18 -7.04 8.69
CA TRP A 31 5.23 -7.07 7.24
C TRP A 31 6.43 -6.28 6.75
N ARG A 32 7.26 -6.90 5.91
CA ARG A 32 8.25 -6.18 5.10
C ARG A 32 7.59 -5.70 3.83
N LEU A 33 7.56 -4.38 3.62
CA LEU A 33 7.09 -3.75 2.41
C LEU A 33 8.27 -3.16 1.65
N VAL A 34 8.29 -3.35 0.34
CA VAL A 34 9.24 -2.70 -0.57
C VAL A 34 8.54 -1.54 -1.26
N ILE A 35 9.19 -0.38 -1.23
CA ILE A 35 8.74 0.79 -1.97
C ILE A 35 9.19 0.68 -3.43
N GLY A 36 8.22 0.66 -4.34
CA GLY A 36 8.44 0.71 -5.78
C GLY A 36 8.66 2.14 -6.30
N GLY A 37 8.78 2.24 -7.62
CA GLY A 37 8.81 3.53 -8.31
C GLY A 37 7.48 4.28 -8.24
N GLU A 38 7.50 5.51 -8.72
CA GLU A 38 6.28 6.27 -8.95
C GLU A 38 5.60 5.79 -10.24
N GLU A 39 4.27 5.66 -10.19
CA GLU A 39 3.45 5.33 -11.34
C GLU A 39 2.14 6.13 -11.31
N THR A 40 1.72 6.61 -12.47
CA THR A 40 0.42 7.25 -12.64
C THR A 40 -0.64 6.18 -12.84
N LEU A 41 -1.66 6.16 -11.97
CA LEU A 41 -2.80 5.26 -12.09
C LEU A 41 -4.03 6.02 -12.58
N SER A 42 -4.65 5.52 -13.65
CA SER A 42 -6.00 5.95 -14.06
C SER A 42 -7.03 5.18 -13.23
N LEU A 43 -7.60 5.85 -12.22
CA LEU A 43 -8.58 5.30 -11.28
C LEU A 43 -9.98 5.87 -11.57
N PRO A 44 -11.07 5.25 -11.06
CA PRO A 44 -12.42 5.76 -11.28
C PRO A 44 -12.64 7.21 -10.81
N GLY A 45 -11.90 7.67 -9.79
CA GLY A 45 -11.94 9.06 -9.33
C GLY A 45 -11.06 10.03 -10.12
N GLY A 46 -10.27 9.54 -11.08
CA GLY A 46 -9.32 10.33 -11.88
C GLY A 46 -7.92 9.74 -11.91
N GLU A 47 -7.01 10.42 -12.61
CA GLU A 47 -5.60 10.03 -12.67
C GLU A 47 -4.82 10.56 -11.47
N LEU A 48 -4.06 9.69 -10.82
CA LEU A 48 -3.25 10.05 -9.66
C LEU A 48 -1.83 9.54 -9.83
N LEU A 49 -0.84 10.39 -9.55
CA LEU A 49 0.52 9.94 -9.31
C LEU A 49 0.54 9.16 -7.99
N THR A 50 1.03 7.94 -8.04
CA THR A 50 1.09 7.05 -6.88
C THR A 50 2.46 6.45 -6.72
N ARG A 51 2.75 5.96 -5.52
CA ARG A 51 3.91 5.14 -5.23
C ARG A 51 3.46 3.78 -4.76
N LYS A 52 3.91 2.72 -5.44
CA LYS A 52 3.53 1.35 -5.11
C LYS A 52 4.33 0.86 -3.90
N LEU A 53 3.64 0.21 -2.97
CA LEU A 53 4.18 -0.54 -1.85
C LEU A 53 3.80 -2.00 -2.05
N SER A 54 4.76 -2.91 -2.06
CA SER A 54 4.50 -4.33 -2.24
C SER A 54 5.03 -5.12 -1.04
N ARG A 55 4.22 -6.02 -0.48
CA ARG A 55 4.68 -6.93 0.57
C ARG A 55 5.68 -7.93 -0.01
N VAL A 56 6.80 -8.11 0.69
CA VAL A 56 7.75 -9.20 0.42
C VAL A 56 7.09 -10.50 0.83
N ILE A 57 6.78 -11.35 -0.16
CA ILE A 57 6.29 -12.72 0.05
C ILE A 57 7.50 -13.66 0.23
N GLN A 58 7.46 -14.56 1.21
CA GLN A 58 8.52 -15.55 1.42
C GLN A 58 8.10 -16.93 0.92
N GLY A 59 6.81 -17.24 0.93
CA GLY A 59 6.22 -18.45 0.34
C GLY A 59 5.28 -18.15 -0.84
N ALA A 60 5.12 -19.13 -1.74
CA ALA A 60 4.18 -19.06 -2.86
C ALA A 60 2.71 -19.04 -2.40
N ASP A 61 2.44 -19.61 -1.23
CA ASP A 61 1.09 -19.68 -0.64
C ASP A 61 0.73 -18.46 0.23
N GLU A 62 1.59 -17.43 0.25
CA GLU A 62 1.33 -16.21 1.01
C GLU A 62 0.43 -15.22 0.26
N LEU A 63 -0.38 -14.50 1.03
CA LEU A 63 -1.16 -13.37 0.54
C LEU A 63 -0.22 -12.28 0.02
N ARG A 64 -0.34 -11.96 -1.27
CA ARG A 64 0.32 -10.80 -1.87
C ARG A 64 -0.51 -9.56 -1.60
N VAL A 65 0.15 -8.51 -1.10
CA VAL A 65 -0.49 -7.23 -0.83
C VAL A 65 0.28 -6.13 -1.55
N ASP A 66 -0.43 -5.42 -2.41
CA ASP A 66 0.05 -4.23 -3.10
C ASP A 66 -0.83 -3.04 -2.70
N ALA A 67 -0.21 -1.93 -2.31
CA ALA A 67 -0.89 -0.68 -1.99
C ALA A 67 -0.26 0.47 -2.78
N TRP A 68 -1.08 1.35 -3.32
CA TRP A 68 -0.62 2.53 -4.07
C TRP A 68 -0.99 3.76 -3.27
N LEU A 69 0.00 4.50 -2.80
CA LEU A 69 -0.21 5.72 -2.02
C LEU A 69 -0.10 6.94 -2.93
N ALA A 70 -1.05 7.85 -2.86
CA ALA A 70 -1.05 9.08 -3.66
C ALA A 70 -0.67 10.29 -2.80
N PRO A 71 0.36 11.08 -3.16
CA PRO A 71 0.68 12.33 -2.46
C PRO A 71 -0.51 13.31 -2.46
N ALA A 72 -1.27 13.36 -3.56
CA ALA A 72 -2.47 14.17 -3.69
C ALA A 72 -3.60 13.78 -2.71
N LEU A 73 -3.56 12.57 -2.15
CA LEU A 73 -4.46 12.09 -1.11
C LEU A 73 -3.79 12.10 0.27
N ASN A 74 -2.79 12.95 0.51
CA ASN A 74 -1.99 12.95 1.73
C ASN A 74 -1.34 11.59 2.04
N TRP A 75 -0.87 10.91 1.00
CA TRP A 75 -0.25 9.57 1.08
C TRP A 75 -1.20 8.48 1.58
N LEU A 76 -2.51 8.70 1.43
CA LEU A 76 -3.51 7.66 1.63
C LEU A 76 -3.53 6.67 0.45
N PRO A 77 -4.02 5.44 0.66
CA PRO A 77 -4.15 4.45 -0.40
C PRO A 77 -5.15 4.90 -1.47
N ALA A 78 -4.65 5.15 -2.67
CA ALA A 78 -5.45 5.34 -3.87
C ALA A 78 -5.92 4.00 -4.46
N ARG A 79 -5.16 2.92 -4.22
CA ARG A 79 -5.56 1.55 -4.58
C ARG A 79 -4.97 0.55 -3.58
N ILE A 80 -5.69 -0.51 -3.29
CA ILE A 80 -5.18 -1.68 -2.55
C ILE A 80 -5.59 -2.94 -3.29
N ARG A 81 -4.62 -3.79 -3.62
CA ARG A 81 -4.84 -5.08 -4.25
C ARG A 81 -4.31 -6.19 -3.35
N LEU A 82 -5.20 -7.09 -2.95
CA LEU A 82 -4.90 -8.28 -2.18
C LEU A 82 -5.06 -9.48 -3.12
N THR A 83 -4.00 -10.25 -3.36
CA THR A 83 -4.07 -11.46 -4.19
C THR A 83 -3.77 -12.67 -3.34
N GLN A 84 -4.74 -13.58 -3.26
CA GLN A 84 -4.63 -14.85 -2.54
C GLN A 84 -3.76 -15.83 -3.32
N ALA A 85 -3.27 -16.86 -2.64
CA ALA A 85 -2.49 -17.95 -3.24
C ALA A 85 -3.26 -18.68 -4.36
N SER A 86 -4.59 -18.75 -4.27
CA SER A 86 -5.46 -19.31 -5.32
C SER A 86 -5.41 -18.54 -6.64
N GLY A 87 -4.92 -17.29 -6.63
CA GLY A 87 -4.97 -16.35 -7.75
C GLY A 87 -6.17 -15.39 -7.69
N ASP A 88 -7.13 -15.64 -6.80
CA ASP A 88 -8.23 -14.70 -6.55
C ASP A 88 -7.70 -13.39 -5.97
N TYR A 89 -8.36 -12.28 -6.30
CA TYR A 89 -7.95 -10.99 -5.79
C TYR A 89 -9.11 -10.09 -5.39
N ILE A 90 -8.85 -9.25 -4.40
CA ILE A 90 -9.68 -8.10 -4.03
C ILE A 90 -8.94 -6.86 -4.49
N ASP A 91 -9.59 -6.02 -5.30
CA ASP A 91 -9.04 -4.76 -5.78
C ASP A 91 -9.93 -3.60 -5.34
N GLN A 92 -9.42 -2.78 -4.44
CA GLN A 92 -10.09 -1.58 -3.95
C GLN A 92 -9.46 -0.38 -4.63
N GLN A 93 -10.27 0.38 -5.36
CA GLN A 93 -9.83 1.55 -6.11
C GLN A 93 -10.50 2.80 -5.58
N TRP A 94 -9.74 3.88 -5.51
CA TRP A 94 -10.24 5.17 -5.10
C TRP A 94 -11.26 5.71 -6.10
N ARG A 95 -12.41 6.13 -5.58
CA ARG A 95 -13.51 6.71 -6.35
C ARG A 95 -13.74 8.18 -6.00
N SER A 96 -13.55 8.53 -4.73
CA SER A 96 -13.71 9.88 -4.21
C SER A 96 -13.05 9.94 -2.83
N SER A 97 -12.53 11.11 -2.46
CA SER A 97 -12.12 11.45 -1.11
C SER A 97 -12.78 12.77 -0.74
N GLU A 98 -13.48 12.80 0.38
CA GLU A 98 -13.74 14.06 1.09
C GLU A 98 -12.49 14.40 1.89
N ALA A 99 -11.98 15.63 1.72
CA ALA A 99 -11.01 16.15 2.66
C ALA A 99 -11.74 16.37 4.01
N PRO A 100 -11.13 15.99 5.14
CA PRO A 100 -11.71 16.21 6.46
C PRO A 100 -11.86 17.70 6.79
#